data_AF-A0A4P9VE24-F1
#
_entry.id   AF-A0A4P9VE24-F1
#
_cell.length_a   1.000
_cell.length_b   1.000
_cell.length_c   1.000
_cell.angle_alpha   90.00
_cell.angle_beta   90.00
_cell.angle_gamma   90.00
#
_symmetry.space_group_name_H-M   'P 1'
#
loop_
_entity.id
_entity.type
_entity.pdbx_description
1 polymer ?
#
loop_
_entity_poly.entity_id
_entity_poly.type
_entity_poly.pdbx_seq_one_letter_code
_entity_poly.pdbx_strand_id
1 'polypeptide(L)'
;MAALCLYGEKVKYFTSEWWASGCENESVIDKYREYYLSISSKLPDQLRSFEENHTLHDANVTSISTDLVKNEVAINFKGWDRELNYPVNYEIYFVGVKSFNQTSLQEDSEIGDLGYWEYEALDGDIEMRMLFASGAQFNVVFNDFRFSVSPRQLCMGG
;
A
#
# COMPACT_ATOMS: atom_id res chain seq x y z
N MET A 1 29.16 10.06 -3.21
CA MET A 1 28.54 10.16 -4.54
C MET A 1 27.19 10.82 -4.36
N ALA A 2 27.00 12.00 -4.95
CA ALA A 2 25.78 12.76 -4.88
C ALA A 2 24.75 12.19 -5.86
N ALA A 3 23.57 11.82 -5.38
CA ALA A 3 22.43 11.46 -6.21
C ALA A 3 21.27 12.42 -5.90
N LEU A 4 21.25 13.49 -6.70
CA LEU A 4 20.08 14.11 -7.32
C LEU A 4 18.84 14.32 -6.43
N CYS A 5 18.80 15.51 -5.81
CA CYS A 5 17.57 16.24 -5.54
C CYS A 5 16.81 16.48 -6.85
N LEU A 6 15.88 15.60 -7.20
CA LEU A 6 14.71 15.93 -8.01
C LEU A 6 13.55 16.23 -7.05
N TYR A 7 13.64 17.37 -6.36
CA TYR A 7 12.53 17.93 -5.57
C TYR A 7 11.63 18.74 -6.51
N GLY A 8 10.87 18.03 -7.35
CA GLY A 8 9.69 18.54 -8.03
C GLY A 8 8.48 17.91 -7.34
N GLU A 9 7.62 18.77 -6.77
CA GLU A 9 6.53 18.47 -5.83
C GLU A 9 6.97 18.14 -4.40
N LYS A 10 6.53 18.98 -3.45
CA LYS A 10 6.68 18.74 -2.02
C LYS A 10 5.99 17.43 -1.70
N VAL A 11 6.81 16.45 -1.37
CA VAL A 11 6.38 15.15 -0.92
C VAL A 11 5.61 15.36 0.40
N LYS A 12 4.27 15.40 0.34
CA LYS A 12 3.33 15.46 1.49
C LYS A 12 3.22 14.10 2.22
N TYR A 13 4.22 13.23 2.05
CA TYR A 13 4.11 11.80 2.32
C TYR A 13 4.83 11.50 3.62
N PHE A 14 4.08 11.09 4.64
CA PHE A 14 4.63 10.75 5.95
C PHE A 14 5.59 9.56 5.82
N THR A 15 5.19 8.55 5.04
CA THR A 15 6.02 7.38 4.76
C THR A 15 7.35 7.74 4.11
N SER A 16 7.33 8.61 3.10
CA SER A 16 8.55 9.03 2.39
C SER A 16 9.42 9.97 3.23
N GLU A 17 8.82 10.84 4.06
CA GLU A 17 9.55 11.68 5.01
C GLU A 17 10.28 10.83 6.07
N TRP A 18 9.60 9.82 6.61
CA TRP A 18 10.19 8.89 7.57
C TRP A 18 11.33 8.07 6.94
N TRP A 19 11.11 7.51 5.74
CA TRP A 19 12.14 6.77 5.00
C TRP A 19 13.35 7.66 4.65
N ALA A 20 13.11 8.89 4.18
CA ALA A 20 14.18 9.85 3.88
C ALA A 20 14.98 10.28 5.12
N SER A 21 14.39 10.19 6.31
CA SER A 21 15.06 10.45 7.59
C SER A 21 15.91 9.28 8.09
N GLY A 22 16.06 8.19 7.30
CA GLY A 22 16.74 6.98 7.76
C GLY A 22 15.99 6.24 8.86
N CYS A 23 14.66 6.38 8.88
CA CYS A 23 13.76 5.79 9.88
C CYS A 23 13.91 6.36 11.31
N GLU A 24 14.58 7.51 11.48
CA GLU A 24 14.88 8.08 12.81
C GLU A 24 13.78 9.03 13.34
N ASN A 25 12.92 9.56 12.47
CA ASN A 25 11.93 10.57 12.86
C ASN A 25 10.57 9.98 13.23
N GLU A 26 10.46 9.40 14.43
CA GLU A 26 9.22 8.79 14.93
C GLU A 26 8.01 9.75 14.96
N SER A 27 8.24 11.07 15.06
CA SER A 27 7.14 12.06 15.09
C SER A 27 6.26 12.04 13.82
N VAL A 28 6.79 11.51 12.72
CA VAL A 28 6.08 11.36 11.45
C VAL A 28 5.01 10.27 11.55
N ILE A 29 5.27 9.22 12.32
CA ILE A 29 4.32 8.12 12.59
C ILE A 29 3.13 8.66 13.38
N ASP A 30 3.40 9.43 14.45
CA ASP A 30 2.35 10.01 15.28
C ASP A 30 1.46 10.98 14.47
N LYS A 31 2.08 11.84 13.65
CA LYS A 31 1.33 12.75 12.76
C LYS A 31 0.47 11.99 11.76
N TYR A 32 0.99 10.92 11.16
CA TYR A 32 0.20 10.12 10.24
C TYR A 32 -0.95 9.41 10.97
N ARG A 33 -0.71 8.90 12.18
CA ARG A 33 -1.76 8.28 13.00
C ARG A 33 -2.88 9.27 13.34
N GLU A 34 -2.53 10.48 13.77
CA GLU A 34 -3.50 11.56 14.02
C GLU A 34 -4.29 11.90 12.74
N TYR A 35 -3.60 12.01 11.61
CA TYR A 35 -4.24 12.25 10.32
C TYR A 35 -5.19 11.12 9.92
N TYR A 36 -4.74 9.86 10.00
CA TYR A 36 -5.55 8.68 9.70
C TYR A 36 -6.83 8.67 10.53
N LEU A 37 -6.73 8.93 11.84
CA LEU A 37 -7.90 9.05 12.71
C LEU A 37 -8.87 10.14 12.22
N SER A 38 -8.36 11.28 11.75
CA SER A 38 -9.18 12.37 11.22
C SER A 38 -9.91 12.04 9.91
N ILE A 39 -9.38 11.12 9.09
CA ILE A 39 -9.99 10.70 7.83
C ILE A 39 -10.73 9.35 7.90
N SER A 40 -10.51 8.57 8.96
CA SER A 40 -11.03 7.21 9.10
C SER A 40 -12.52 7.11 8.80
N SER A 41 -13.34 8.00 9.38
CA SER A 41 -14.79 8.06 9.16
C SER A 41 -15.23 8.30 7.69
N LYS A 42 -14.32 8.72 6.82
CA LYS A 42 -14.56 8.94 5.38
C LYS A 42 -14.12 7.77 4.51
N LEU A 43 -13.38 6.81 5.06
CA LEU A 43 -12.91 5.63 4.34
C LEU A 43 -14.03 4.58 4.22
N PRO A 44 -14.07 3.76 3.15
CA PRO A 44 -14.99 2.63 3.03
C PRO A 44 -14.90 1.70 4.24
N ASP A 45 -16.04 1.15 4.65
CA ASP A 45 -16.12 0.24 5.79
C ASP A 45 -15.19 -0.97 5.64
N GLN A 46 -15.08 -1.51 4.42
CA GLN A 46 -14.16 -2.60 4.09
C GLN A 46 -12.70 -2.19 4.24
N LEU A 47 -12.34 -0.94 3.90
CA LEU A 47 -10.98 -0.45 4.06
C LEU A 47 -10.62 -0.26 5.54
N ARG A 48 -11.55 0.28 6.34
CA ARG A 48 -11.36 0.37 7.81
C ARG A 48 -11.23 -1.02 8.43
N SER A 49 -12.11 -1.95 8.05
CA SER A 49 -12.05 -3.34 8.51
C SER A 49 -10.73 -4.00 8.13
N PHE A 50 -10.18 -3.68 6.96
CA PHE A 50 -8.88 -4.17 6.53
C PHE A 50 -7.76 -3.67 7.46
N GLU A 51 -7.69 -2.36 7.67
CA GLU A 51 -6.70 -1.72 8.56
C GLU A 51 -6.81 -2.17 10.02
N GLU A 52 -8.01 -2.54 10.49
CA GLU A 52 -8.25 -3.01 11.85
C GLU A 52 -7.88 -4.49 12.07
N ASN A 53 -7.91 -5.32 11.03
CA ASN A 53 -7.83 -6.77 11.18
C ASN A 53 -6.68 -7.43 10.40
N HIS A 54 -6.03 -6.71 9.50
CA HIS A 54 -5.01 -7.23 8.60
C HIS A 54 -3.76 -6.33 8.57
N THR A 55 -2.72 -6.81 7.91
CA THR A 55 -1.48 -6.08 7.68
C THR A 55 -0.91 -6.46 6.32
N LEU A 56 -0.31 -5.49 5.64
CA LEU A 56 0.49 -5.73 4.43
C LEU A 56 1.99 -5.61 4.67
N HIS A 57 2.42 -5.54 5.93
CA HIS A 57 3.83 -5.48 6.27
C HIS A 57 4.55 -6.71 5.73
N ASP A 58 5.66 -6.48 5.03
CA ASP A 58 6.47 -7.48 4.35
C ASP A 58 5.72 -8.31 3.29
N ALA A 59 4.60 -7.80 2.78
CA ALA A 59 3.81 -8.50 1.78
C ALA A 59 4.41 -8.35 0.37
N ASN A 60 4.43 -9.44 -0.37
CA ASN A 60 4.96 -9.51 -1.74
C ASN A 60 3.82 -9.46 -2.76
N VAL A 61 3.90 -8.55 -3.73
CA VAL A 61 2.96 -8.52 -4.86
C VAL A 61 3.22 -9.74 -5.76
N THR A 62 2.18 -10.55 -5.98
CA THR A 62 2.26 -11.71 -6.88
C THR A 62 1.62 -11.46 -8.23
N SER A 63 0.63 -10.58 -8.29
CA SER A 63 -0.02 -10.21 -9.54
C SER A 63 -0.77 -8.90 -9.40
N ILE A 64 -0.84 -8.15 -10.49
CA ILE A 64 -1.66 -6.96 -10.64
C ILE A 64 -2.53 -7.18 -11.88
N SER A 65 -3.82 -6.89 -11.78
CA SER A 65 -4.74 -6.97 -12.91
C SER A 65 -5.66 -5.76 -12.93
N THR A 66 -6.03 -5.33 -14.14
CA THR A 66 -6.91 -4.19 -14.35
C THR A 66 -8.13 -4.61 -15.14
N ASP A 67 -9.32 -4.24 -14.66
CA ASP A 67 -10.59 -4.40 -15.37
C ASP A 67 -11.09 -3.02 -15.75
N LEU A 68 -10.79 -2.60 -16.99
CA LEU A 68 -11.15 -1.28 -17.50
C LEU A 68 -12.66 -1.12 -17.71
N VAL A 69 -13.41 -2.21 -17.83
CA VAL A 69 -14.88 -2.15 -17.98
C VAL A 69 -15.53 -1.83 -16.63
N LYS A 70 -15.00 -2.40 -15.56
CA LYS A 70 -15.48 -2.15 -14.19
C LYS A 70 -14.78 -0.99 -13.48
N ASN A 71 -13.72 -0.43 -14.07
CA ASN A 71 -12.80 0.50 -13.43
C ASN A 71 -12.25 -0.06 -12.12
N GLU A 72 -11.69 -1.26 -12.19
CA GLU A 72 -11.13 -1.95 -11.03
C GLU A 72 -9.64 -2.27 -11.22
N VAL A 73 -8.90 -2.22 -10.13
CA VAL A 73 -7.53 -2.73 -10.04
C VAL A 73 -7.52 -3.78 -8.94
N ALA A 74 -7.06 -4.99 -9.25
CA ALA A 74 -6.84 -6.04 -8.27
C ALA A 74 -5.35 -6.29 -8.08
N ILE A 75 -4.90 -6.28 -6.83
CA ILE A 75 -3.52 -6.61 -6.44
C ILE A 75 -3.57 -7.78 -5.48
N ASN A 76 -2.82 -8.83 -5.82
CA ASN A 76 -2.67 -10.00 -4.97
C ASN A 76 -1.34 -9.95 -4.25
N PHE A 77 -1.37 -10.21 -2.94
CA PHE A 77 -0.19 -10.27 -2.09
C PHE A 77 -0.03 -11.62 -1.42
N LYS A 78 1.22 -12.03 -1.24
CA LYS A 78 1.62 -13.04 -0.25
C LYS A 78 2.18 -12.31 0.96
N GLY A 79 1.54 -12.43 2.11
CA GLY A 79 1.98 -11.79 3.35
C GLY A 79 1.76 -12.68 4.55
N TRP A 80 1.57 -12.04 5.70
CA TRP A 80 1.30 -12.67 6.98
C TRP A 80 -0.01 -12.16 7.56
N ASP A 81 -0.61 -12.92 8.47
CA ASP A 81 -1.72 -12.42 9.28
C ASP A 81 -1.26 -11.26 10.18
N ARG A 82 -2.23 -10.58 10.81
CA ARG A 82 -1.95 -9.35 11.58
C ARG A 82 -0.90 -9.54 12.68
N GLU A 83 -0.90 -10.70 13.32
CA GLU A 83 0.01 -11.05 14.40
C GLU A 83 1.35 -11.63 13.90
N LEU A 84 1.56 -11.68 12.57
CA LEU A 84 2.77 -12.18 11.90
C LEU A 84 3.11 -13.64 12.23
N ASN A 85 2.09 -14.45 12.51
CA ASN A 85 2.24 -15.86 12.90
C ASN A 85 2.05 -16.83 11.74
N TYR A 86 1.16 -16.50 10.80
CA TYR A 86 0.76 -17.43 9.74
C TYR A 86 0.80 -16.76 8.36
N PRO A 87 1.32 -17.45 7.32
CA PRO A 87 1.31 -16.92 5.98
C PRO A 87 -0.10 -16.93 5.38
N VAL A 88 -0.47 -15.83 4.73
CA VAL A 88 -1.78 -15.64 4.10
C VAL A 88 -1.65 -15.06 2.70
N ASN A 89 -2.67 -15.27 1.88
CA ASN A 89 -2.83 -14.55 0.61
C ASN A 89 -3.89 -13.46 0.79
N TYR A 90 -3.57 -12.26 0.34
CA TYR A 90 -4.50 -11.15 0.25
C TYR A 90 -4.87 -10.93 -1.21
N GLU A 91 -6.17 -10.81 -1.48
CA GLU A 91 -6.66 -10.25 -2.74
C GLU A 91 -7.30 -8.90 -2.43
N ILE A 92 -6.72 -7.82 -2.95
CA ILE A 92 -7.20 -6.45 -2.74
C ILE A 92 -7.77 -5.92 -4.04
N TYR A 93 -8.97 -5.35 -3.96
CA TYR A 93 -9.70 -4.78 -5.08
C TYR A 93 -9.97 -3.29 -4.81
N PHE A 94 -9.40 -2.44 -5.65
CA PHE A 94 -9.73 -1.04 -5.74
C PHE A 94 -10.85 -0.87 -6.77
N VAL A 95 -11.93 -0.19 -6.39
CA VAL A 95 -13.15 -0.01 -7.19
C VAL A 95 -13.34 1.45 -7.54
N GLY A 96 -13.87 1.70 -8.74
CA GLY A 96 -14.05 3.07 -9.25
C GLY A 96 -12.70 3.78 -9.42
N VAL A 97 -11.69 3.04 -9.88
CA VAL A 97 -10.32 3.52 -10.03
C VAL A 97 -10.27 4.65 -11.05
N LYS A 98 -9.75 5.80 -10.62
CA LYS A 98 -9.51 6.99 -11.46
C LYS A 98 -8.09 7.04 -11.98
N SER A 99 -7.13 6.54 -11.21
CA SER A 99 -5.74 6.44 -11.63
C SER A 99 -5.04 5.28 -10.91
N PHE A 100 -4.09 4.67 -11.63
CA PHE A 100 -3.14 3.73 -11.07
C PHE A 100 -1.77 4.01 -11.69
N ASN A 101 -0.84 4.49 -10.86
CA ASN A 101 0.51 4.84 -11.29
C ASN A 101 1.52 3.95 -10.57
N GLN A 102 2.43 3.39 -11.35
CA GLN A 102 3.60 2.69 -10.85
C GLN A 102 4.85 3.50 -11.20
N THR A 103 5.69 3.76 -10.21
CA THR A 103 7.00 4.38 -10.40
C THR A 103 8.05 3.41 -9.90
N SER A 104 8.99 2.99 -10.77
CA SER A 104 10.13 2.17 -10.40
C SER A 104 11.42 2.96 -10.58
N LEU A 105 12.40 2.74 -9.69
CA LEU A 105 13.75 3.30 -9.84
C LEU A 105 14.63 2.45 -10.77
N GLN A 106 14.22 1.22 -11.10
CA GLN A 106 14.95 0.31 -11.98
C GLN A 106 13.97 -0.48 -12.86
N GLU A 107 14.22 -0.55 -14.17
CA GLU A 107 13.30 -1.14 -15.15
C GLU A 107 13.20 -2.69 -15.04
N ASP A 108 14.12 -3.36 -14.35
CA ASP A 108 14.25 -4.83 -14.34
C ASP A 108 14.42 -5.46 -12.94
N SER A 109 14.20 -4.72 -11.85
CA SER A 109 14.34 -5.26 -10.48
C SER A 109 13.03 -5.83 -9.94
N GLU A 110 13.12 -6.90 -9.14
CA GLU A 110 12.01 -7.33 -8.29
C GLU A 110 11.52 -6.14 -7.45
N ILE A 111 10.19 -5.95 -7.36
CA ILE A 111 9.57 -4.86 -6.59
C ILE A 111 9.97 -4.95 -5.10
N GLY A 112 10.20 -6.17 -4.60
CA GLY A 112 10.51 -6.44 -3.21
C GLY A 112 9.28 -6.37 -2.30
N ASP A 113 9.55 -6.47 -1.00
CA ASP A 113 8.52 -6.47 0.03
C ASP A 113 7.85 -5.08 0.18
N LEU A 114 6.56 -5.07 0.47
CA LEU A 114 5.84 -3.86 0.82
C LEU A 114 6.26 -3.40 2.22
N GLY A 115 7.02 -2.30 2.27
CA GLY A 115 7.47 -1.73 3.53
C GLY A 115 6.36 -0.91 4.21
N TYR A 116 5.70 -0.05 3.43
CA TYR A 116 4.78 0.93 3.96
C TYR A 116 3.63 1.23 3.01
N TRP A 117 2.48 1.57 3.58
CA TRP A 117 1.36 2.13 2.83
C TRP A 117 0.68 3.23 3.63
N GLU A 118 0.10 4.19 2.93
CA GLU A 118 -0.65 5.28 3.53
C GLU A 118 -1.88 5.65 2.69
N TYR A 119 -2.85 6.28 3.34
CA TYR A 119 -4.08 6.77 2.74
C TYR A 119 -4.13 8.28 2.77
N GLU A 120 -4.65 8.88 1.71
CA GLU A 120 -5.05 10.29 1.68
C GLU A 120 -6.51 10.40 1.25
N ALA A 121 -7.32 11.11 2.03
CA ALA A 121 -8.69 11.43 1.64
C ALA A 121 -8.67 12.62 0.66
N LEU A 122 -9.24 12.39 -0.52
CA LEU A 122 -9.46 13.40 -1.56
C LEU A 122 -10.94 13.83 -1.55
N ASP A 123 -11.30 14.77 -2.42
CA ASP A 123 -12.69 15.21 -2.55
C ASP A 123 -13.54 14.12 -3.24
N GLY A 124 -14.13 13.24 -2.43
CA GLY A 124 -14.97 12.13 -2.89
C GLY A 124 -14.22 10.86 -3.29
N ASP A 125 -12.89 10.84 -3.19
CA ASP A 125 -12.04 9.68 -3.48
C ASP A 125 -11.02 9.43 -2.37
N ILE A 126 -10.29 8.33 -2.48
CA ILE A 126 -9.16 7.97 -1.63
C ILE A 126 -7.98 7.65 -2.52
N GLU A 127 -6.81 8.11 -2.08
CA GLU A 127 -5.54 7.66 -2.62
C GLU A 127 -4.90 6.68 -1.65
N MET A 128 -4.53 5.49 -2.13
CA MET A 128 -3.62 4.59 -1.42
C MET A 128 -2.27 4.65 -2.09
N ARG A 129 -1.25 4.81 -1.27
CA ARG A 129 0.15 4.87 -1.69
C ARG A 129 0.90 3.74 -1.03
N MET A 130 1.74 3.05 -1.78
CA MET A 130 2.53 1.91 -1.32
C MET A 130 4.00 2.15 -1.67
N LEU A 131 4.89 1.97 -0.71
CA LEU A 131 6.33 2.05 -0.86
C LEU A 131 6.97 0.69 -0.61
N PHE A 132 7.65 0.17 -1.61
CA PHE A 132 8.31 -1.13 -1.56
C PHE A 132 9.80 -0.99 -1.21
N ALA A 133 10.41 -2.08 -0.72
CA ALA A 133 11.82 -2.11 -0.33
C ALA A 133 12.79 -1.76 -1.47
N SER A 134 12.40 -1.98 -2.73
CA SER A 134 13.17 -1.55 -3.92
C SER A 134 13.16 -0.02 -4.14
N GLY A 135 12.31 0.72 -3.42
CA GLY A 135 11.97 2.11 -3.70
C GLY A 135 10.89 2.29 -4.77
N ALA A 136 10.36 1.20 -5.34
CA ALA A 136 9.17 1.27 -6.19
C ALA A 136 7.97 1.81 -5.41
N GLN A 137 7.09 2.51 -6.12
CA GLN A 137 5.88 3.11 -5.55
C GLN A 137 4.67 2.81 -6.40
N PHE A 138 3.58 2.42 -5.75
CA PHE A 138 2.25 2.36 -6.36
C PHE A 138 1.36 3.43 -5.75
N ASN A 139 0.64 4.15 -6.60
CA ASN A 139 -0.37 5.14 -6.20
C ASN A 139 -1.67 4.81 -6.92
N VAL A 140 -2.73 4.53 -6.15
CA VAL A 140 -4.06 4.18 -6.66
C VAL A 140 -5.07 5.20 -6.15
N VAL A 141 -5.82 5.86 -7.03
CA VAL A 141 -6.97 6.70 -6.66
C VAL A 141 -8.26 5.96 -6.97
N PHE A 142 -9.12 5.77 -5.97
CA PHE A 142 -10.31 4.93 -6.03
C PHE A 142 -11.43 5.46 -5.12
N ASN A 143 -12.65 4.92 -5.24
CA ASN A 143 -13.79 5.35 -4.42
C ASN A 143 -14.29 4.27 -3.43
N ASP A 144 -14.02 3.00 -3.71
CA ASP A 144 -14.45 1.88 -2.86
C ASP A 144 -13.40 0.76 -2.86
N PHE A 145 -13.46 -0.09 -1.85
CA PHE A 145 -12.43 -1.08 -1.54
C PHE A 145 -13.08 -2.41 -1.15
N ARG A 146 -12.54 -3.50 -1.68
CA ARG A 146 -12.93 -4.85 -1.28
C ARG A 146 -11.69 -5.70 -1.08
N PHE A 147 -11.74 -6.66 -0.19
CA PHE A 147 -10.64 -7.59 0.01
C PHE A 147 -11.12 -8.99 0.33
N SER A 148 -10.24 -9.95 0.15
CA SER A 148 -10.38 -11.30 0.70
C SER A 148 -9.04 -11.79 1.24
N VAL A 149 -9.11 -12.67 2.24
CA VAL A 149 -7.94 -13.27 2.88
C VAL A 149 -8.13 -14.77 2.91
N SER A 150 -7.10 -15.51 2.49
CA SER A 150 -7.10 -16.97 2.59
C SER A 150 -5.80 -17.49 3.20
N PRO A 151 -5.84 -18.57 3.99
CA PRO A 151 -4.62 -19.22 4.48
C PRO A 151 -3.74 -19.66 3.30
N ARG A 152 -2.44 -19.42 3.39
CA ARG A 152 -1.52 -19.92 2.37
C ARG A 152 -1.27 -21.40 2.61
N GLN A 153 -1.66 -22.24 1.64
CA GLN A 153 -1.26 -23.65 1.65
C GLN A 153 0.25 -23.72 1.48
N LEU A 154 0.95 -24.05 2.57
CA LEU A 154 2.35 -24.45 2.48
C LEU A 154 2.35 -25.83 1.84
N CYS A 155 2.92 -25.95 0.64
CA CYS A 155 3.18 -27.24 0.04
C CYS A 155 4.03 -28.05 1.02
N MET A 156 3.41 -28.98 1.73
CA MET A 156 4.12 -29.99 2.50
C MET A 156 4.87 -30.83 1.46
N GLY A 157 6.18 -30.61 1.34
CA GLY A 157 7.02 -31.37 0.41
C GLY A 157 6.84 -32.86 0.65
N GLY A 158 6.42 -33.58 -0.40
CA GLY A 158 6.43 -35.04 -0.45
C GLY A 158 7.81 -35.59 -0.79
#